data_AF-A0A2R6QZ03-F1
#
_entry.id   AF-A0A2R6QZ03-F1
#
_cell.length_a   1.000
_cell.length_b   1.000
_cell.length_c   1.000
_cell.angle_alpha   90.00
_cell.angle_beta   90.00
_cell.angle_gamma   90.00
#
_symmetry.space_group_name_H-M   'P 1'
#
loop_
_entity.id
_entity.type
_entity.pdbx_description
1 polymer ?
#
loop_
_entity_poly.entity_id
_entity_poly.type
_entity_poly.pdbx_seq_one_letter_code
_entity_poly.pdbx_strand_id
1 'polypeptide(L)'
;MGIYLSTPKTEKFSEDGENAKLRYGLSSMQGWRATMEDAHAAYPDLDTSTSFFGVYDGHGGKVVAKFCAKFLHQQVLKNEAYSTGDIGTSVQKAFFRLFTLNLTT
;
A
#
# COMPACT_ATOMS: atom_id res chain seq x y z
N MET A 1 -12.97 17.31 -21.32
CA MET A 1 -11.71 16.54 -21.30
C MET A 1 -11.99 15.27 -20.50
N GLY A 2 -11.88 14.09 -21.12
CA GLY A 2 -12.25 12.82 -20.47
C GLY A 2 -11.21 12.33 -19.47
N ILE A 3 -11.43 11.14 -18.91
CA ILE A 3 -10.53 10.48 -17.93
C ILE A 3 -9.16 10.06 -18.52
N TYR A 4 -8.99 10.18 -19.84
CA TYR A 4 -7.80 9.76 -20.58
C TYR A 4 -7.02 10.96 -21.15
N LEU A 5 -5.70 10.83 -21.15
CA LEU A 5 -4.76 11.71 -21.83
C LEU A 5 -4.71 11.42 -23.33
N SER A 6 -4.27 12.39 -24.13
CA SER A 6 -4.01 12.22 -25.56
C SER A 6 -2.83 11.30 -25.86
N THR A 7 -1.86 11.23 -24.94
CA THR A 7 -0.70 10.34 -24.98
C THR A 7 -0.44 9.77 -23.59
N PRO A 8 0.05 8.52 -23.47
CA PRO A 8 0.32 7.94 -22.17
C PRO A 8 1.55 8.58 -21.53
N LYS A 9 1.52 8.75 -20.22
CA LYS A 9 2.73 8.99 -19.43
C LYS A 9 3.44 7.67 -19.20
N THR A 10 4.58 7.51 -19.83
CA THR A 10 5.38 6.27 -19.81
C THR A 10 6.51 6.29 -18.79
N GLU A 11 6.69 7.40 -18.08
CA GLU A 11 7.63 7.53 -16.97
C GLU A 11 7.40 6.43 -15.93
N LYS A 12 8.48 5.73 -15.57
CA LYS A 12 8.48 4.65 -14.59
C LYS A 12 9.08 5.15 -13.29
N PHE A 13 8.34 4.99 -12.20
CA PHE A 13 8.87 5.14 -10.86
C PHE A 13 9.18 3.75 -10.34
N SER A 14 10.47 3.41 -10.32
CA SER A 14 10.94 2.10 -9.90
C SER A 14 11.76 2.22 -8.64
N GLU A 15 11.58 1.26 -7.75
CA GLU A 15 12.32 1.14 -6.49
C GLU A 15 12.68 -0.34 -6.31
N ASP A 16 13.81 -0.59 -5.71
CA ASP A 16 14.27 -1.93 -5.35
C ASP A 16 14.96 -1.88 -4.00
N GLY A 17 15.15 -3.06 -3.42
CA GLY A 17 15.84 -3.19 -2.14
C GLY A 17 15.91 -4.63 -1.68
N GLU A 18 16.56 -4.83 -0.55
CA GLU A 18 16.78 -6.15 0.02
C GLU A 18 16.93 -6.08 1.53
N ASN A 19 16.77 -7.23 2.18
CA ASN A 19 17.22 -7.47 3.54
C ASN A 19 17.95 -8.82 3.60
N ALA A 20 18.28 -9.28 4.81
CA ALA A 20 18.99 -10.54 5.00
C ALA A 20 18.23 -11.79 4.49
N LYS A 21 16.92 -11.68 4.22
CA LYS A 21 16.05 -12.82 3.88
C LYS A 21 15.49 -12.76 2.46
N LEU A 22 15.29 -11.56 1.89
CA LEU A 22 14.64 -11.36 0.60
C LEU A 22 15.18 -10.16 -0.17
N ARG A 23 14.87 -10.13 -1.47
CA ARG A 23 15.08 -9.01 -2.39
C ARG A 23 13.74 -8.65 -3.02
N TYR A 24 13.50 -7.37 -3.29
CA TYR A 24 12.29 -6.91 -3.97
C TYR A 24 12.61 -5.86 -5.04
N GLY A 25 11.68 -5.72 -5.98
CA GLY A 25 11.66 -4.65 -6.95
C GLY A 25 10.21 -4.30 -7.26
N LEU A 26 9.93 -3.01 -7.47
CA LEU A 26 8.62 -2.50 -7.85
C LEU A 26 8.77 -1.41 -8.91
N SER A 27 7.73 -1.24 -9.71
CA SER A 27 7.64 -0.16 -10.69
C SER A 27 6.19 0.27 -10.89
N SER A 28 5.96 1.57 -10.99
CA SER A 28 4.64 2.15 -11.23
C SER A 28 4.66 3.12 -12.42
N MET A 29 3.52 3.27 -13.09
CA MET A 29 3.36 4.09 -14.30
C MET A 29 1.92 4.58 -14.42
N GLN A 30 1.73 5.88 -14.65
CA GLN A 30 0.39 6.47 -14.81
C GLN A 30 -0.32 6.02 -16.09
N GLY A 31 0.42 5.85 -17.19
CA GLY A 31 -0.14 5.44 -18.47
C GLY A 31 -1.13 6.49 -19.01
N TRP A 32 -2.29 6.02 -19.48
CA TRP A 32 -3.28 6.85 -20.17
C TRP A 32 -4.21 7.63 -19.24
N ARG A 33 -4.24 7.32 -17.94
CA ARG A 33 -5.13 8.00 -16.99
C ARG A 33 -4.69 9.45 -16.77
N ALA A 34 -5.63 10.35 -16.54
CA ALA A 34 -5.31 11.75 -16.22
C ALA A 34 -4.55 11.90 -14.88
N THR A 35 -4.87 11.05 -13.91
CA THR A 35 -4.28 11.02 -12.57
C THR A 35 -3.64 9.66 -12.28
N MET A 36 -2.54 9.66 -11.51
CA MET A 36 -2.00 8.45 -10.90
C MET A 36 -2.64 8.28 -9.53
N GLU A 37 -3.50 7.26 -9.39
CA GLU A 37 -4.27 7.01 -8.17
C GLU A 37 -3.70 5.87 -7.33
N ASP A 38 -2.88 4.99 -7.93
CA ASP A 38 -2.26 3.90 -7.20
C ASP A 38 -1.21 4.39 -6.20
N ALA A 39 -0.99 3.58 -5.17
CA ALA A 39 0.09 3.71 -4.21
C ALA A 39 0.66 2.34 -3.87
N HIS A 40 1.86 2.31 -3.29
CA HIS A 40 2.49 1.09 -2.81
C HIS A 40 3.14 1.30 -1.44
N ALA A 41 3.35 0.19 -0.74
CA ALA A 41 4.12 0.10 0.49
C ALA A 41 5.12 -1.06 0.35
N ALA A 42 6.38 -0.81 0.64
CA ALA A 42 7.44 -1.82 0.63
C ALA A 42 8.29 -1.65 1.89
N TYR A 43 8.11 -2.56 2.84
CA TYR A 43 8.81 -2.59 4.11
C TYR A 43 9.47 -3.97 4.29
N PRO A 44 10.70 -4.16 3.78
CA PRO A 44 11.44 -5.40 3.95
C PRO A 44 11.62 -5.77 5.43
N ASP A 45 11.86 -4.78 6.28
CA ASP A 45 11.98 -4.95 7.72
C ASP A 45 10.79 -4.27 8.41
N LEU A 46 9.64 -4.95 8.41
CA LEU A 46 8.46 -4.47 9.12
C LEU A 46 8.65 -4.65 10.64
N ASP A 47 9.18 -5.81 11.03
CA ASP A 47 9.68 -6.12 12.37
C ASP A 47 10.89 -7.08 12.28
N THR A 48 11.24 -7.74 13.39
CA THR A 48 12.39 -8.66 13.45
C THR A 48 12.25 -9.90 12.55
N SER A 49 11.03 -10.25 12.14
CA SER A 49 10.72 -11.52 11.50
C SER A 49 9.93 -11.41 10.21
N THR A 50 9.26 -10.28 9.96
CA THR A 50 8.31 -10.10 8.87
C THR A 50 8.65 -8.94 7.95
N SER A 51 8.14 -9.06 6.73
CA SER A 51 8.21 -8.05 5.68
C SER A 51 6.80 -7.74 5.20
N PHE A 52 6.53 -6.49 4.85
CA PHE A 52 5.22 -6.05 4.36
C PHE A 52 5.35 -5.43 2.98
N PHE A 53 4.53 -5.92 2.05
CA PHE A 53 4.39 -5.35 0.72
C PHE A 53 2.91 -5.19 0.39
N GLY A 54 2.52 -4.03 -0.12
CA GLY A 54 1.14 -3.72 -0.47
C GLY A 54 1.04 -2.85 -1.71
N VAL A 55 0.09 -3.16 -2.58
CA VAL A 55 -0.27 -2.34 -3.75
C VAL A 55 -1.73 -1.93 -3.60
N TYR A 56 -2.00 -0.66 -3.81
CA TYR A 56 -3.31 -0.06 -3.57
C TYR A 56 -3.76 0.66 -4.84
N ASP A 57 -4.80 0.14 -5.47
CA ASP A 57 -5.45 0.76 -6.64
C ASP A 57 -6.49 1.79 -6.15
N GLY A 58 -6.22 3.07 -6.40
CA GLY A 58 -7.12 4.15 -6.03
C GLY A 58 -8.20 4.35 -7.09
N HIS A 59 -9.45 4.57 -6.65
CA HIS A 59 -10.54 4.90 -7.56
C HIS A 59 -11.35 6.09 -7.05
N GLY A 60 -11.48 7.13 -7.88
CA GLY A 60 -12.18 8.36 -7.49
C GLY A 60 -11.31 9.28 -6.64
N GLY A 61 -9.99 9.10 -6.68
CA GLY A 61 -9.01 9.89 -5.96
C GLY A 61 -7.92 9.05 -5.30
N LYS A 62 -6.71 9.62 -5.21
CA LYS A 62 -5.51 8.96 -4.65
C LYS A 62 -5.42 8.95 -3.11
N VAL A 63 -6.35 9.62 -2.42
CA VAL A 63 -6.22 9.90 -0.97
C VAL A 63 -6.25 8.61 -0.16
N VAL A 64 -7.25 7.75 -0.40
CA VAL A 64 -7.42 6.49 0.34
C VAL A 64 -6.27 5.52 0.04
N ALA A 65 -5.87 5.37 -1.23
CA ALA A 65 -4.74 4.51 -1.60
C ALA A 65 -3.44 4.94 -0.88
N LYS A 66 -3.14 6.24 -0.87
CA LYS A 66 -1.97 6.78 -0.14
C LYS A 66 -2.09 6.61 1.37
N PHE A 67 -3.29 6.76 1.93
CA PHE A 67 -3.54 6.55 3.34
C PHE A 67 -3.30 5.07 3.72
N CYS A 68 -3.81 4.13 2.93
CA CYS A 68 -3.59 2.71 3.11
C CYS A 68 -2.11 2.34 3.05
N ALA A 69 -1.38 2.83 2.05
CA ALA A 69 0.06 2.62 1.92
C ALA A 69 0.82 3.10 3.16
N LYS A 70 0.43 4.25 3.72
CA LYS A 70 1.10 4.84 4.87
C LYS A 70 0.77 4.18 6.21
N PHE A 71 -0.44 3.65 6.40
CA PHE A 71 -0.93 3.29 7.73
C PHE A 71 -1.34 1.83 7.91
N LEU A 72 -1.66 1.08 6.85
CA LEU A 72 -2.20 -0.27 6.99
C LEU A 72 -1.25 -1.20 7.75
N HIS A 73 0.03 -1.23 7.35
CA HIS A 73 1.05 -2.04 8.01
C HIS A 73 1.21 -1.70 9.51
N GLN A 74 1.04 -0.43 9.89
CA GLN A 74 1.07 -0.02 11.29
C GLN A 74 -0.14 -0.53 12.08
N GLN A 75 -1.33 -0.59 11.45
CA GLN A 75 -2.52 -1.13 12.08
C GLN A 75 -2.43 -2.66 12.26
N VAL A 76 -1.78 -3.36 11.33
CA VAL A 76 -1.46 -4.79 11.46
C VAL A 76 -0.59 -5.02 12.69
N LEU A 77 0.52 -4.29 12.83
CA LEU A 77 1.42 -4.44 13.98
C LEU A 77 0.76 -4.09 15.32
N LYS A 78 -0.17 -3.13 15.35
CA LYS A 78 -0.86 -2.69 16.56
C LYS A 78 -1.93 -3.66 17.04
N ASN A 79 -2.35 -4.62 16.21
CA ASN A 79 -3.42 -5.54 16.58
C ASN A 79 -2.90 -6.63 17.53
N GLU A 80 -3.64 -6.93 18.60
CA GLU A 80 -3.28 -8.01 19.54
C GLU A 80 -3.13 -9.37 18.87
N ALA A 81 -3.92 -9.66 17.82
CA ALA A 81 -3.82 -10.90 17.06
C ALA A 81 -2.43 -11.08 16.42
N TYR A 82 -1.76 -9.97 16.07
CA TYR A 82 -0.41 -10.01 15.54
C TYR A 82 0.59 -10.51 16.59
N SER A 83 0.48 -9.98 17.81
CA SER A 83 1.33 -10.37 18.94
C SER A 83 1.16 -11.84 19.35
N THR A 84 -0.02 -12.43 19.09
CA THR A 84 -0.26 -13.87 19.31
C THR A 84 0.11 -14.74 18.11
N GLY A 85 0.70 -14.16 17.06
CA GLY A 85 1.11 -14.87 15.83
C GLY A 85 -0.01 -15.10 14.81
N ASP A 86 -1.24 -14.63 15.08
CA ASP A 86 -2.37 -14.70 14.15
C ASP A 86 -2.37 -13.48 13.21
N ILE A 87 -1.48 -13.56 12.22
CA ILE A 87 -1.32 -12.52 11.20
C ILE A 87 -2.60 -12.36 10.37
N GLY A 88 -3.31 -13.46 10.08
CA GLY A 88 -4.53 -13.43 9.26
C GLY A 88 -5.62 -12.58 9.90
N THR A 89 -5.93 -12.84 11.16
CA THR A 89 -6.90 -12.05 11.93
C THR A 89 -6.41 -10.62 12.13
N SER A 90 -5.11 -10.41 12.35
CA SER A 90 -4.54 -9.07 12.49
C SER A 90 -4.78 -8.23 11.23
N VAL A 91 -4.45 -8.76 10.05
CA VAL A 91 -4.67 -8.08 8.77
C VAL A 91 -6.15 -7.78 8.57
N GLN A 92 -7.04 -8.75 8.78
CA GLN A 92 -8.48 -8.55 8.65
C GLN A 92 -8.99 -7.41 9.55
N LYS A 93 -8.62 -7.42 10.84
CA LYS A 93 -9.01 -6.37 11.79
C LYS A 93 -8.39 -5.02 11.45
N ALA A 94 -7.15 -5.00 10.96
CA ALA A 94 -6.48 -3.78 10.52
C ALA A 94 -7.20 -3.12 9.34
N PHE A 95 -7.68 -3.91 8.37
CA PHE A 95 -8.50 -3.42 7.26
C PHE A 95 -9.80 -2.78 7.76
N PHE A 96 -10.54 -3.46 8.64
CA PHE A 96 -11.78 -2.89 9.21
C PHE A 96 -11.50 -1.60 9.99
N ARG A 97 -10.43 -1.57 10.80
CA ARG A 97 -10.06 -0.38 11.57
C ARG A 97 -9.72 0.81 10.67
N LEU A 98 -8.96 0.56 9.60
CA LEU A 98 -8.58 1.59 8.66
C LEU A 98 -9.80 2.16 7.92
N PHE A 99 -10.77 1.30 7.58
CA PHE A 99 -12.03 1.71 7.00
C PHE A 99 -12.84 2.62 7.94
N THR A 100 -12.95 2.26 9.23
CA THR A 100 -13.64 3.09 10.22
C THR A 100 -12.97 4.46 10.42
N LEU A 101 -11.63 4.51 10.45
CA LEU A 101 -10.89 5.77 10.63
C LEU A 101 -11.09 6.77 9.47
N ASN A 102 -11.28 6.28 8.24
CA ASN A 102 -11.55 7.14 7.08
C ASN A 102 -12.98 7.70 7.03
N LEU A 103 -13.90 7.22 7.89
CA LEU A 103 -15.29 7.71 7.95
C LEU A 103 -15.50 8.79 9.03
N THR A 104 -14.48 9.05 9.87
CA THR A 104 -14.58 9.98 11.00
C THR A 104 -13.76 11.27 10.83
N THR A 105 -13.22 11.51 9.63
CA THR A 105 -12.50 12.73 9.24
C THR A 105 -13.10 13.31 7.97
#